data_AF-R6LWC7-F1
#
_entry.id   AF-R6LWC7-F1
#
_cell.length_a   1.000
_cell.length_b   1.000
_cell.length_c   1.000
_cell.angle_alpha   90.00
_cell.angle_beta   90.00
_cell.angle_gamma   90.00
#
_symmetry.space_group_name_H-M   'P 1'
#
loop_
_entity.id
_entity.type
_entity.pdbx_description
1 polymer ?
#
loop_
_entity_poly.entity_id
_entity_poly.type
_entity_poly.pdbx_seq_one_letter_code
_entity_poly.pdbx_strand_id
1 'polypeptide(L)'
;MKKKLFAILLCGVMALGLAGCSNPVSDSKKELEDAEKELEETYKKYGWVEKETVNTILAKFNTEIMDSGLNTPASDDYMVVDNGKYWFALTDDVAFYLKPVESSGNKEKDILDMSAIYMDNDKYDETTAIKYTKLLIKANNEEITDSEIDELLKEAKEKSYSKETANNGKGISVGISNANDHYEYQVIRLYK
;
A
#
# COMPACT_ATOMS: atom_id res chain seq x y z
N MET A 1 -30.04 -0.65 -9.40
CA MET A 1 -29.19 -0.67 -8.19
C MET A 1 -27.77 -0.36 -8.61
N LYS A 2 -27.26 0.81 -8.21
CA LYS A 2 -26.02 1.41 -8.75
C LYS A 2 -24.81 0.70 -8.13
N LYS A 3 -23.92 0.17 -8.96
CA LYS A 3 -22.62 -0.38 -8.57
C LYS A 3 -21.74 0.79 -8.11
N LYS A 4 -21.36 0.81 -6.83
CA LYS A 4 -20.33 1.72 -6.31
C LYS A 4 -18.98 1.18 -6.77
N LEU A 5 -18.37 1.80 -7.78
CA LEU A 5 -16.94 1.65 -8.02
C LEU A 5 -16.24 2.70 -7.15
N PHE A 6 -15.51 2.25 -6.14
CA PHE A 6 -14.48 3.05 -5.50
C PHE A 6 -13.35 3.23 -6.51
N ALA A 7 -13.35 4.35 -7.23
CA ALA A 7 -12.22 4.81 -8.02
C ALA A 7 -11.53 5.93 -7.22
N ILE A 8 -10.72 5.55 -6.24
CA ILE A 8 -9.75 6.48 -5.66
C ILE A 8 -8.59 6.52 -6.64
N LEU A 9 -8.70 7.40 -7.63
CA LEU A 9 -7.61 7.79 -8.51
C LEU A 9 -7.54 9.32 -8.48
N LEU A 10 -6.96 9.86 -7.41
CA LEU A 10 -6.55 11.27 -7.35
C LEU A 10 -5.27 11.43 -8.18
N CYS A 11 -5.41 11.37 -9.49
CA CYS A 11 -4.43 11.91 -10.43
C CYS A 11 -4.97 13.25 -10.91
N GLY A 12 -4.34 14.33 -10.44
CA GLY A 12 -4.67 15.68 -10.87
C GLY A 12 -4.44 15.84 -12.37
N VAL A 13 -5.51 16.00 -13.13
CA VAL A 13 -5.48 16.66 -14.44
C VAL A 13 -6.73 17.51 -14.56
N MET A 14 -6.55 18.82 -14.36
CA MET A 14 -7.50 19.82 -14.87
C MET A 14 -7.59 19.69 -16.38
N ALA A 15 -8.71 19.19 -16.88
CA ALA A 15 -9.10 19.35 -18.28
C ALA A 15 -10.46 20.07 -18.31
N LEU A 16 -10.39 21.39 -18.44
CA LEU A 16 -11.52 22.27 -18.74
C LEU A 16 -12.09 21.95 -20.13
N GLY A 17 -13.43 21.84 -20.20
CA GLY A 17 -14.20 22.19 -21.40
C GLY A 17 -15.26 21.15 -21.82
N LEU A 18 -16.55 21.44 -21.58
CA LEU A 18 -17.46 22.07 -22.57
C LEU A 18 -18.95 21.99 -22.15
N ALA A 19 -19.53 23.20 -22.02
CA ALA A 19 -20.92 23.61 -22.30
C ALA A 19 -22.13 22.90 -21.65
N GLY A 20 -22.68 23.57 -20.63
CA GLY A 20 -24.09 23.51 -20.22
C GLY A 20 -24.42 24.71 -19.33
N CYS A 21 -25.47 25.47 -19.64
CA CYS A 21 -25.87 26.71 -18.95
C CYS A 21 -26.43 26.47 -17.54
N SER A 22 -25.58 26.10 -16.58
CA SER A 22 -25.71 26.45 -15.15
C SER A 22 -24.49 27.28 -14.79
N ASN A 23 -24.55 28.15 -13.78
CA ASN A 23 -23.39 28.97 -13.38
C ASN A 23 -22.19 28.05 -13.05
N PRO A 24 -21.21 27.89 -13.97
CA PRO A 24 -20.23 26.83 -13.86
C PRO A 24 -19.29 27.08 -12.67
N VAL A 25 -19.15 28.35 -12.27
CA VAL A 25 -18.31 28.76 -11.16
C VAL A 25 -18.88 28.36 -9.80
N SER A 26 -20.21 28.36 -9.62
CA SER A 26 -20.82 27.97 -8.33
C SER A 26 -20.90 26.47 -8.16
N ASP A 27 -21.18 25.75 -9.24
CA ASP A 27 -21.28 24.28 -9.23
C ASP A 27 -19.89 23.67 -9.01
N SER A 28 -18.85 24.15 -9.71
CA SER A 28 -17.47 23.69 -9.50
C SER A 28 -16.92 24.04 -8.12
N LYS A 29 -17.33 25.18 -7.53
CA LYS A 29 -16.92 25.54 -6.17
C LYS A 29 -17.54 24.60 -5.13
N LYS A 30 -18.81 24.24 -5.31
CA LYS A 30 -19.49 23.30 -4.43
C LYS A 30 -18.91 21.88 -4.56
N GLU A 31 -18.64 21.42 -5.78
CA GLU A 31 -18.00 20.13 -6.01
C GLU A 31 -16.62 20.04 -5.38
N LEU A 32 -15.84 21.13 -5.41
CA LEU A 32 -14.56 21.23 -4.73
C LEU A 32 -14.72 21.14 -3.20
N GLU A 33 -15.63 21.91 -2.62
CA GLU A 33 -15.90 21.90 -1.17
C GLU A 33 -16.38 20.52 -0.68
N ASP A 34 -17.26 19.86 -1.47
CA ASP A 34 -17.73 18.52 -1.17
C ASP A 34 -16.58 17.49 -1.24
N ALA A 35 -15.69 17.59 -2.24
CA ALA A 35 -14.52 16.71 -2.37
C ALA A 35 -13.49 16.92 -1.25
N GLU A 36 -13.22 18.17 -0.86
CA GLU A 36 -12.34 18.49 0.28
C GLU A 36 -12.89 17.90 1.58
N LYS A 37 -14.20 17.98 1.79
CA LYS A 37 -14.86 17.41 2.96
C LYS A 37 -14.81 15.88 2.96
N GLU A 38 -15.08 15.23 1.83
CA GLU A 38 -14.96 13.77 1.69
C GLU A 38 -13.52 13.29 1.96
N LEU A 39 -12.53 14.07 1.50
CA LEU A 39 -11.12 13.78 1.76
C LEU A 39 -10.77 13.92 3.25
N GLU A 40 -11.25 14.98 3.90
CA GLU A 40 -11.03 15.18 5.34
C GLU A 40 -11.71 14.09 6.18
N GLU A 41 -12.92 13.67 5.81
CA GLU A 41 -13.62 12.54 6.43
C GLU A 41 -12.87 11.22 6.23
N THR A 42 -12.26 11.03 5.05
CA THR A 42 -11.39 9.88 4.77
C THR A 42 -10.18 9.87 5.69
N TYR A 43 -9.48 10.99 5.84
CA TYR A 43 -8.32 11.09 6.75
C TYR A 43 -8.70 10.92 8.22
N LYS A 44 -9.86 11.42 8.65
CA LYS A 44 -10.37 11.17 10.02
C LYS A 44 -10.64 9.70 10.28
N LYS A 45 -11.09 8.96 9.26
CA LYS A 45 -11.44 7.54 9.38
C LYS A 45 -10.23 6.62 9.28
N TYR A 46 -9.36 6.87 8.31
CA TYR A 46 -8.32 5.94 7.90
C TYR A 46 -6.90 6.39 8.28
N GLY A 47 -6.76 7.61 8.79
CA GLY A 47 -5.46 8.24 9.03
C GLY A 47 -4.76 8.62 7.73
N TRP A 48 -3.49 9.00 7.85
CA TRP A 48 -2.61 9.26 6.71
C TRP A 48 -1.15 9.08 7.13
N VAL A 49 -0.27 8.89 6.15
CA VAL A 49 1.19 8.87 6.33
C VAL A 49 1.84 9.86 5.38
N GLU A 50 3.06 10.30 5.71
CA GLU A 50 3.84 11.15 4.81
C GLU A 50 4.31 10.38 3.57
N LYS A 51 4.53 11.13 2.49
CA LYS A 51 5.11 10.57 1.26
C LYS A 51 6.55 10.15 1.50
N GLU A 52 6.84 8.92 1.14
CA GLU A 52 8.18 8.35 1.24
C GLU A 52 8.55 7.66 -0.07
N THR A 53 9.84 7.71 -0.40
CA THR A 53 10.35 7.08 -1.63
C THR A 53 10.41 5.57 -1.47
N VAL A 54 10.44 4.85 -2.59
CA VAL A 54 10.72 3.41 -2.62
C VAL A 54 12.01 3.10 -1.86
N ASN A 55 13.08 3.87 -2.07
CA ASN A 55 14.36 3.68 -1.40
C ASN A 55 14.28 3.88 0.13
N THR A 56 13.50 4.86 0.58
CA THR A 56 13.27 5.11 2.02
C THR A 56 12.60 3.92 2.69
N ILE A 57 11.53 3.39 2.09
CA ILE A 57 10.80 2.25 2.68
C ILE A 57 11.60 0.95 2.59
N LEU A 58 12.34 0.74 1.50
CA LEU A 58 13.30 -0.38 1.38
C LEU A 58 14.31 -0.36 2.55
N ALA A 59 14.90 0.80 2.85
CA ALA A 59 15.86 0.94 3.93
C ALA A 59 15.25 0.68 5.31
N LYS A 60 14.04 1.20 5.57
CA LYS A 60 13.30 0.92 6.82
C LYS A 60 12.98 -0.57 6.96
N PHE A 61 12.50 -1.20 5.89
CA PHE A 61 12.17 -2.63 5.91
C PHE A 61 13.39 -3.50 6.16
N ASN A 62 14.52 -3.21 5.52
CA ASN A 62 15.78 -3.90 5.80
C ASN A 62 16.25 -3.70 7.25
N THR A 63 16.01 -2.52 7.84
CA THR A 63 16.32 -2.26 9.25
C THR A 63 15.47 -3.16 10.16
N GLU A 64 14.16 -3.24 9.93
CA GLU A 64 13.26 -4.12 10.70
C GLU A 64 13.60 -5.61 10.52
N ILE A 65 14.01 -6.02 9.31
CA ILE A 65 14.52 -7.38 9.04
C ILE A 65 15.74 -7.68 9.92
N MET A 66 16.75 -6.82 9.90
CA MET A 66 17.98 -7.02 10.68
C MET A 66 17.72 -7.00 12.19
N ASP A 67 16.89 -6.09 12.67
CA ASP A 67 16.52 -5.99 14.10
C ASP A 67 15.74 -7.21 14.58
N SER A 68 14.98 -7.87 13.69
CA SER A 68 14.27 -9.11 13.99
C SER A 68 15.17 -10.36 14.00
N GLY A 69 16.43 -10.25 13.58
CA GLY A 69 17.37 -11.36 13.42
C GLY A 69 17.12 -12.25 12.18
N LEU A 70 16.17 -11.88 11.32
CA LEU A 70 16.06 -12.44 9.97
C LEU A 70 17.24 -11.89 9.16
N ASN A 71 18.34 -12.63 9.00
CA ASN A 71 19.50 -12.16 8.23
C ASN A 71 19.28 -12.27 6.71
N THR A 72 18.14 -11.76 6.24
CA THR A 72 17.62 -11.89 4.87
C THR A 72 17.14 -10.53 4.32
N PRO A 73 17.98 -9.49 4.34
CA PRO A 73 17.60 -8.18 3.82
C PRO A 73 17.42 -8.23 2.31
N ALA A 74 16.51 -7.40 1.80
CA ALA A 74 16.37 -7.15 0.37
C ALA A 74 17.66 -6.50 -0.17
N SER A 75 18.25 -7.12 -1.20
CA SER A 75 19.50 -6.66 -1.83
C SER A 75 19.26 -6.16 -3.26
N ASP A 76 19.94 -5.08 -3.61
CA ASP A 76 19.97 -4.53 -4.97
C ASP A 76 20.64 -5.48 -5.98
N ASP A 77 21.53 -6.37 -5.52
CA ASP A 77 22.25 -7.31 -6.40
C ASP A 77 21.31 -8.29 -7.13
N TYR A 78 20.13 -8.54 -6.54
CA TYR A 78 19.10 -9.45 -7.06
C TYR A 78 17.80 -8.70 -7.39
N MET A 79 17.84 -7.36 -7.44
CA MET A 79 16.65 -6.57 -7.71
C MET A 79 16.28 -6.63 -9.19
N VAL A 80 14.99 -6.81 -9.46
CA VAL A 80 14.42 -6.75 -10.81
C VAL A 80 13.34 -5.69 -10.86
N VAL A 81 13.38 -4.83 -11.89
CA VAL A 81 12.25 -3.94 -12.20
C VAL A 81 11.37 -4.63 -13.23
N ASP A 82 10.14 -4.98 -12.84
CA ASP A 82 9.17 -5.59 -13.75
C ASP A 82 7.77 -5.08 -13.46
N ASN A 83 7.03 -4.81 -14.55
CA ASN A 83 5.66 -4.29 -14.51
C ASN A 83 5.48 -3.08 -13.56
N GLY A 84 6.45 -2.16 -13.58
CA GLY A 84 6.48 -0.96 -12.74
C GLY A 84 6.75 -1.21 -11.26
N LYS A 85 7.18 -2.41 -10.86
CA LYS A 85 7.49 -2.78 -9.47
C LYS A 85 8.98 -3.07 -9.33
N TYR A 86 9.51 -2.81 -8.14
CA TYR A 86 10.86 -3.19 -7.72
C TYR A 86 10.77 -4.49 -6.92
N TRP A 87 11.24 -5.60 -7.49
CA TRP A 87 11.20 -6.93 -6.90
C TRP A 87 12.54 -7.29 -6.27
N PHE A 88 12.47 -7.97 -5.13
CA PHE A 88 13.61 -8.46 -4.37
C PHE A 88 13.33 -9.88 -3.88
N ALA A 89 14.33 -10.75 -3.95
CA ALA A 89 14.30 -12.03 -3.25
C ALA A 89 14.78 -11.81 -1.80
N LEU A 90 14.00 -12.24 -0.81
CA LEU A 90 14.42 -12.27 0.60
C LEU A 90 15.00 -13.64 0.95
N THR A 91 14.36 -14.70 0.46
CA THR A 91 14.82 -16.09 0.50
C THR A 91 14.46 -16.78 -0.81
N ASP A 92 14.81 -18.07 -0.94
CA ASP A 92 14.41 -18.89 -2.09
C ASP A 92 12.87 -19.01 -2.24
N ASP A 93 12.12 -18.84 -1.13
CA ASP A 93 10.67 -19.05 -1.07
C ASP A 93 9.87 -17.76 -0.85
N VAL A 94 10.54 -16.64 -0.56
CA VAL A 94 9.90 -15.36 -0.22
C VAL A 94 10.44 -14.25 -1.09
N ALA A 95 9.54 -13.63 -1.86
CA ALA A 95 9.80 -12.40 -2.58
C ALA A 95 9.12 -11.21 -1.89
N PHE A 96 9.66 -10.04 -2.18
CA PHE A 96 9.16 -8.76 -1.71
C PHE A 96 9.15 -7.79 -2.90
N TYR A 97 8.12 -6.96 -3.00
CA TYR A 97 8.13 -5.90 -3.98
C TYR A 97 7.58 -4.57 -3.47
N LEU A 98 8.07 -3.51 -4.12
CA LEU A 98 7.66 -2.13 -3.91
C LEU A 98 7.04 -1.60 -5.20
N LYS A 99 5.79 -1.14 -5.12
CA LYS A 99 5.06 -0.53 -6.23
C LYS A 99 4.92 0.96 -5.95
N PRO A 100 5.53 1.84 -6.76
CA PRO A 100 5.33 3.27 -6.65
C PRO A 100 4.00 3.72 -7.24
N VAL A 101 3.59 4.96 -6.93
CA VAL A 101 2.42 5.62 -7.53
C VAL A 101 2.63 5.74 -9.06
N GLU A 102 3.79 6.23 -9.45
CA GLU A 102 4.27 6.27 -10.82
C GLU A 102 5.70 5.73 -10.85
N SER A 103 5.99 4.81 -11.77
CA SER A 103 7.31 4.20 -11.89
C SER A 103 8.15 4.96 -12.92
N SER A 104 9.24 5.57 -12.47
CA SER A 104 10.27 6.14 -13.36
C SER A 104 11.47 5.20 -13.56
N GLY A 105 11.53 4.10 -12.82
CA GLY A 105 12.69 3.23 -12.72
C GLY A 105 13.79 3.78 -11.78
N ASN A 106 13.53 4.89 -11.10
CA ASN A 106 14.43 5.47 -10.09
C ASN A 106 13.80 5.42 -8.70
N LYS A 107 14.16 4.40 -7.91
CA LYS A 107 13.65 4.18 -6.54
C LYS A 107 13.94 5.31 -5.55
N GLU A 108 14.94 6.16 -5.81
CA GLU A 108 15.25 7.32 -4.95
C GLU A 108 14.27 8.48 -5.16
N LYS A 109 13.52 8.47 -6.27
CA LYS A 109 12.56 9.52 -6.62
C LYS A 109 11.12 9.03 -6.61
N ASP A 110 10.92 7.77 -6.94
CA ASP A 110 9.61 7.16 -7.01
C ASP A 110 8.99 7.13 -5.61
N ILE A 111 7.83 7.77 -5.46
CA ILE A 111 7.04 7.73 -4.23
C ILE A 111 6.34 6.38 -4.16
N LEU A 112 6.48 5.69 -3.03
CA LEU A 112 5.82 4.41 -2.83
C LEU A 112 4.29 4.58 -2.94
N ASP A 113 3.58 3.51 -3.27
CA ASP A 113 2.11 3.41 -3.12
C ASP A 113 1.77 2.21 -2.25
N MET A 114 2.39 1.08 -2.59
CA MET A 114 2.15 -0.20 -1.96
C MET A 114 3.45 -1.02 -1.87
N SER A 115 3.57 -1.77 -0.80
CA SER A 115 4.61 -2.79 -0.63
C SER A 115 3.96 -4.15 -0.36
N ALA A 116 4.56 -5.25 -0.80
CA ALA A 116 3.97 -6.56 -0.55
C ALA A 116 4.99 -7.68 -0.35
N ILE A 117 4.64 -8.63 0.52
CA ILE A 117 5.28 -9.95 0.61
C ILE A 117 4.55 -10.88 -0.35
N TYR A 118 5.33 -11.60 -1.16
CA TYR A 118 4.86 -12.51 -2.20
C TYR A 118 5.43 -13.91 -1.95
N MET A 119 4.58 -14.94 -2.06
CA MET A 119 4.99 -16.35 -2.00
C MET A 119 4.20 -17.16 -3.02
N ASP A 120 4.89 -18.02 -3.78
CA ASP A 120 4.20 -18.97 -4.65
C ASP A 120 3.38 -19.97 -3.83
N ASN A 121 2.25 -20.43 -4.37
CA ASN A 121 1.28 -21.26 -3.65
C ASN A 121 1.87 -22.59 -3.15
N ASP A 122 2.83 -23.17 -3.87
CA ASP A 122 3.50 -24.41 -3.47
C ASP A 122 4.59 -24.21 -2.41
N LYS A 123 5.02 -22.96 -2.20
CA LYS A 123 6.01 -22.53 -1.20
C LYS A 123 5.38 -21.84 0.01
N TYR A 124 4.09 -21.55 -0.04
CA TYR A 124 3.40 -20.75 0.95
C TYR A 124 3.51 -21.34 2.37
N ASP A 125 4.06 -20.54 3.27
CA ASP A 125 4.04 -20.76 4.71
C ASP A 125 3.47 -19.52 5.40
N GLU A 126 2.29 -19.66 5.99
CA GLU A 126 1.57 -18.56 6.64
C GLU A 126 2.40 -17.91 7.75
N THR A 127 3.16 -18.72 8.52
CA THR A 127 3.97 -18.20 9.63
C THR A 127 5.05 -17.26 9.12
N THR A 128 5.75 -17.65 8.06
CA THR A 128 6.78 -16.84 7.40
C THR A 128 6.18 -15.60 6.74
N ALA A 129 5.06 -15.74 6.03
CA ALA A 129 4.38 -14.61 5.40
C ALA A 129 3.96 -13.56 6.44
N ILE A 130 3.34 -14.00 7.55
CA ILE A 130 2.97 -13.12 8.66
C ILE A 130 4.21 -12.46 9.25
N LYS A 131 5.30 -13.21 9.49
CA LYS A 131 6.52 -12.67 10.09
C LYS A 131 7.09 -11.50 9.28
N TYR A 132 7.27 -11.66 7.96
CA TYR A 132 7.77 -10.57 7.12
C TYR A 132 6.76 -9.42 7.01
N THR A 133 5.46 -9.73 6.94
CA THR A 133 4.43 -8.68 6.82
C THR A 133 4.39 -7.79 8.05
N LYS A 134 4.59 -8.33 9.27
CA LYS A 134 4.69 -7.52 10.49
C LYS A 134 5.80 -6.48 10.40
N LEU A 135 6.99 -6.90 9.96
CA LEU A 135 8.14 -6.02 9.77
C LEU A 135 7.86 -4.98 8.68
N LEU A 136 7.17 -5.38 7.62
CA LEU A 136 6.80 -4.48 6.53
C LEU A 136 5.77 -3.42 6.98
N ILE A 137 4.78 -3.79 7.79
CA ILE A 137 3.81 -2.83 8.36
C ILE A 137 4.54 -1.80 9.22
N LYS A 138 5.45 -2.25 10.09
CA LYS A 138 6.24 -1.37 10.96
C LYS A 138 7.16 -0.44 10.19
N ALA A 139 7.81 -0.93 9.13
CA ALA A 139 8.60 -0.12 8.22
C ALA A 139 7.77 0.98 7.51
N ASN A 140 6.48 0.72 7.29
CA ASN A 140 5.57 1.67 6.67
C ASN A 140 5.00 2.71 7.65
N ASN A 141 4.86 2.36 8.93
CA ASN A 141 4.49 3.29 9.99
C ASN A 141 5.00 2.77 11.35
N GLU A 142 6.01 3.46 11.89
CA GLU A 142 6.68 3.11 13.16
C GLU A 142 5.81 3.34 14.40
N GLU A 143 4.72 4.10 14.28
CA GLU A 143 3.78 4.38 15.38
C GLU A 143 2.78 3.24 15.62
N ILE A 144 2.76 2.21 14.76
CA ILE A 144 1.88 1.05 14.92
C ILE A 144 2.54 0.07 15.91
N THR A 145 1.82 -0.31 16.96
CA THR A 145 2.31 -1.27 17.96
C THR A 145 2.13 -2.70 17.50
N ASP A 146 2.89 -3.64 18.09
CA ASP A 146 2.77 -5.08 17.76
C ASP A 146 1.33 -5.61 17.93
N SER A 147 0.60 -5.15 18.95
CA SER A 147 -0.80 -5.55 19.15
C SER A 147 -1.72 -5.01 18.06
N GLU A 148 -1.52 -3.78 17.61
CA GLU A 148 -2.29 -3.20 16.49
C GLU A 148 -1.96 -3.92 15.18
N ILE A 149 -0.70 -4.33 14.98
CA ILE A 149 -0.30 -5.14 13.82
C ILE A 149 -1.02 -6.50 13.83
N ASP A 150 -1.07 -7.17 14.98
CA ASP A 150 -1.75 -8.45 15.13
C ASP A 150 -3.25 -8.35 14.84
N GLU A 151 -3.91 -7.32 15.37
CA GLU A 151 -5.33 -7.04 15.10
C GLU A 151 -5.56 -6.74 13.61
N LEU A 152 -4.71 -5.90 13.02
CA LEU A 152 -4.79 -5.52 11.61
C LEU A 152 -4.65 -6.72 10.66
N LEU A 153 -3.69 -7.62 10.93
CA LEU A 153 -3.50 -8.84 10.14
C LEU A 153 -4.66 -9.82 10.29
N LYS A 154 -5.20 -9.95 11.51
CA LYS A 154 -6.39 -10.77 11.75
C LYS A 154 -7.58 -10.26 10.93
N GLU A 155 -7.86 -8.96 10.99
CA GLU A 155 -8.96 -8.35 10.25
C GLU A 155 -8.73 -8.47 8.72
N ALA A 156 -7.49 -8.28 8.25
CA ALA A 156 -7.16 -8.44 6.84
C ALA A 156 -7.42 -9.87 6.35
N LYS A 157 -7.13 -10.87 7.18
CA LYS A 157 -7.43 -12.28 6.86
C LYS A 157 -8.93 -12.53 6.77
N GLU A 158 -9.71 -12.01 7.71
CA GLU A 158 -11.18 -12.11 7.69
C GLU A 158 -11.79 -11.41 6.46
N LYS A 159 -11.20 -10.29 6.02
CA LYS A 159 -11.65 -9.53 4.84
C LYS A 159 -11.14 -10.05 3.50
N SER A 160 -10.12 -10.92 3.50
CA SER A 160 -9.56 -11.49 2.27
C SER A 160 -10.63 -12.22 1.43
N TYR A 161 -11.62 -12.85 2.07
CA TYR A 161 -12.74 -13.54 1.40
C TYR A 161 -13.62 -12.60 0.56
N SER A 162 -13.74 -11.33 0.96
CA SER A 162 -14.47 -10.28 0.22
C SER A 162 -13.55 -9.41 -0.65
N LYS A 163 -12.24 -9.70 -0.71
CA LYS A 163 -11.23 -8.90 -1.42
C LYS A 163 -11.15 -7.46 -0.90
N GLU A 164 -11.36 -7.28 0.39
CA GLU A 164 -11.27 -6.00 1.07
C GLU A 164 -10.00 -5.89 1.91
N THR A 165 -9.63 -4.65 2.25
CA THR A 165 -8.49 -4.36 3.12
C THR A 165 -8.96 -4.07 4.55
N ALA A 166 -8.12 -4.42 5.53
CA ALA A 166 -8.21 -3.87 6.88
C ALA A 166 -7.42 -2.56 6.98
N ASN A 167 -7.76 -1.70 7.94
CA ASN A 167 -7.07 -0.43 8.16
C ASN A 167 -7.12 -0.09 9.66
N ASN A 168 -6.04 0.46 10.19
CA ASN A 168 -5.89 0.72 11.63
C ASN A 168 -6.10 2.18 12.03
N GLY A 169 -6.59 3.05 11.13
CA GLY A 169 -6.76 4.48 11.37
C GLY A 169 -5.46 5.29 11.38
N LYS A 170 -4.32 4.69 11.01
CA LYS A 170 -2.98 5.31 11.00
C LYS A 170 -2.37 5.41 9.60
N GLY A 171 -3.22 5.55 8.58
CA GLY A 171 -2.81 5.75 7.19
C GLY A 171 -2.30 4.50 6.48
N ILE A 172 -2.39 3.33 7.11
CA ILE A 172 -1.97 2.05 6.54
C ILE A 172 -3.16 1.10 6.42
N SER A 173 -3.32 0.54 5.23
CA SER A 173 -4.27 -0.56 4.98
C SER A 173 -3.51 -1.84 4.64
N VAL A 174 -4.03 -2.98 5.08
CA VAL A 174 -3.48 -4.30 4.80
C VAL A 174 -4.47 -5.14 4.02
N GLY A 175 -4.03 -5.71 2.91
CA GLY A 175 -4.79 -6.65 2.09
C GLY A 175 -4.09 -8.00 2.06
N ILE A 176 -4.87 -9.08 2.06
CA ILE A 176 -4.36 -10.43 1.82
C ILE A 176 -5.10 -11.00 0.62
N SER A 177 -4.35 -11.47 -0.36
CA SER A 177 -4.92 -12.10 -1.54
C SER A 177 -4.26 -13.44 -1.83
N ASN A 178 -5.07 -14.38 -2.28
CA ASN A 178 -4.62 -15.61 -2.91
C ASN A 178 -5.11 -15.54 -4.36
N ALA A 179 -4.16 -15.42 -5.28
CA ALA A 179 -4.38 -15.63 -6.69
C ALA A 179 -4.03 -17.08 -7.05
N ASN A 180 -4.47 -17.53 -8.23
CA ASN A 180 -4.38 -18.95 -8.64
C ASN A 180 -2.99 -19.58 -8.47
N ASP A 181 -1.91 -18.79 -8.49
CA ASP A 181 -0.52 -19.21 -8.38
C ASP A 181 0.26 -18.67 -7.17
N HIS A 182 -0.25 -17.69 -6.42
CA HIS A 182 0.51 -17.08 -5.32
C HIS A 182 -0.35 -16.42 -4.22
N TYR A 183 0.29 -16.19 -3.07
CA TYR A 183 -0.21 -15.36 -1.98
C TYR A 183 0.50 -14.01 -1.96
N GLU A 184 -0.26 -12.94 -1.72
CA GLU A 184 0.27 -11.61 -1.44
C GLU A 184 -0.28 -11.04 -0.13
N TYR A 185 0.62 -10.44 0.66
CA TYR A 185 0.31 -9.62 1.82
C TYR A 185 0.70 -8.19 1.50
N GLN A 186 -0.29 -7.35 1.20
CA GLN A 186 -0.13 -5.99 0.71
C GLN A 186 -0.25 -4.99 1.86
N VAL A 187 0.64 -4.02 1.90
CA VAL A 187 0.62 -2.85 2.78
C VAL A 187 0.50 -1.61 1.91
N ILE A 188 -0.63 -0.90 2.03
CA ILE A 188 -1.03 0.23 1.18
C ILE A 188 -1.02 1.50 2.00
N ARG A 189 -0.44 2.57 1.45
CA ARG A 189 -0.26 3.85 2.14
C ARG A 189 -1.32 4.85 1.69
N LEU A 190 -1.96 5.52 2.65
CA LEU A 190 -2.84 6.65 2.40
C LEU A 190 -2.08 7.95 2.67
N TYR A 191 -1.84 8.73 1.62
CA TYR A 191 -1.14 10.01 1.73
C TYR A 191 -2.06 11.17 2.02
N LYS A 192 -1.52 12.16 2.73
CA LYS A 192 -2.09 13.50 2.82
C LYS A 192 -1.78 14.35 1.58
#